data_AF-A0A9D1CHU8-F1
#
_entry.id   AF-A0A9D1CHU8-F1
#
_cell.length_a   1.000
_cell.length_b   1.000
_cell.length_c   1.000
_cell.angle_alpha   90.00
_cell.angle_beta   90.00
_cell.angle_gamma   90.00
#
_symmetry.space_group_name_H-M   'P 1'
#
loop_
_entity.id
_entity.type
_entity.pdbx_description
1 polymer ?
#
loop_
_entity_poly.entity_id
_entity_poly.type
_entity_poly.pdbx_seq_one_letter_code
_entity_poly.pdbx_strand_id
1 'polypeptide(L)'
;PSRFEPCGLTQLNAMHYGTLPIVRETGGLKDTVEPYNTFTGDGNGFTFDRYDAGLLLDAINRAKTLYFTNRYHWDEVVQRDMAKDVSWENSARQYKDLYLELTQW
;
A
#
# COMPACT_ATOMS: atom_id res chain seq x y z
N PRO A 1 6.91 4.49 10.65
CA PRO A 1 7.73 5.29 9.72
C PRO A 1 9.14 4.70 9.56
N SER A 2 9.31 3.70 8.70
CA SER A 2 10.59 3.00 8.51
C SER A 2 11.68 3.93 7.96
N ARG A 3 12.88 3.90 8.56
CA ARG A 3 14.10 4.52 7.98
C ARG A 3 14.65 3.72 6.81
N PHE A 4 14.31 2.43 6.74
CA PHE A 4 14.61 1.52 5.66
C PHE A 4 13.59 0.37 5.69
N GLU A 5 13.15 -0.13 4.54
CA GLU A 5 12.21 -1.25 4.44
C GLU A 5 12.74 -2.31 3.46
N PRO A 6 13.13 -3.50 3.95
CA PRO A 6 13.70 -4.56 3.12
C PRO A 6 12.68 -5.55 2.54
N CYS A 7 11.52 -5.72 3.20
CA CYS A 7 10.65 -6.88 2.96
C CYS A 7 9.26 -6.49 2.46
N GLY A 8 8.66 -5.45 3.03
CA GLY A 8 7.39 -4.93 2.52
C GLY A 8 6.21 -5.90 2.68
N LEU A 9 6.18 -6.72 3.73
CA LEU A 9 5.01 -7.57 4.03
C LEU A 9 4.00 -6.89 4.96
N THR A 10 4.47 -5.99 5.84
CA THR A 10 3.64 -5.39 6.90
C THR A 10 2.47 -4.58 6.34
N GLN A 11 2.71 -3.78 5.30
CA GLN A 11 1.68 -2.98 4.64
C GLN A 11 0.70 -3.82 3.84
N LEU A 12 1.14 -4.93 3.24
CA LEU A 12 0.26 -5.88 2.56
C LEU A 12 -0.69 -6.55 3.56
N ASN A 13 -0.16 -6.97 4.72
CA ASN A 13 -0.98 -7.51 5.81
C ASN A 13 -1.97 -6.47 6.35
N ALA A 14 -1.52 -5.23 6.55
CA ALA A 14 -2.38 -4.14 7.01
C ALA A 14 -3.56 -3.92 6.04
N MET A 15 -3.28 -3.82 4.74
CA MET A 15 -4.31 -3.66 3.69
C MET A 15 -5.28 -4.85 3.67
N HIS A 16 -4.75 -6.08 3.74
CA HIS A 16 -5.56 -7.30 3.73
C HIS A 16 -6.58 -7.35 4.90
N TYR A 17 -6.20 -6.82 6.06
CA TYR A 17 -7.07 -6.73 7.24
C TYR A 17 -7.81 -5.38 7.38
N GLY A 18 -7.84 -4.57 6.31
CA GLY A 18 -8.65 -3.35 6.23
C GLY A 18 -8.06 -2.12 6.91
N THR A 19 -6.74 -2.11 7.15
CA THR A 19 -6.02 -0.94 7.66
C THR A 19 -5.35 -0.18 6.53
N LEU A 20 -5.71 1.09 6.35
CA LEU A 20 -5.02 1.97 5.41
C LEU A 20 -3.62 2.35 5.96
N PRO A 21 -2.54 2.00 5.25
CA PRO A 21 -1.18 2.23 5.72
C PRO A 21 -0.79 3.71 5.65
N ILE A 22 -0.04 4.17 6.65
CA ILE A 22 0.69 5.44 6.62
C ILE A 22 2.19 5.13 6.59
N VAL A 23 2.85 5.43 5.48
CA VAL A 23 4.23 4.98 5.22
C VAL A 23 5.14 6.10 4.76
N ARG A 24 6.44 5.93 5.00
CA ARG A 24 7.45 6.72 4.30
C ARG A 24 7.76 6.04 2.98
N GLU A 25 7.98 6.81 1.92
CA GLU A 25 8.34 6.34 0.58
C GLU A 25 9.77 5.77 0.55
N THR A 26 9.94 4.55 1.06
CA THR A 26 11.23 3.86 1.15
C THR A 26 11.09 2.40 0.81
N GLY A 27 12.02 1.88 -0.01
CA GLY A 27 12.01 0.47 -0.43
C GLY A 27 10.65 0.05 -0.97
N GLY A 28 10.24 -1.18 -0.66
CA GLY A 28 8.97 -1.75 -1.12
C GLY A 28 7.71 -0.99 -0.66
N LEU A 29 7.78 -0.11 0.35
CA LEU A 29 6.63 0.72 0.74
C LEU A 29 6.27 1.73 -0.35
N LYS A 30 7.28 2.27 -1.05
CA LYS A 30 7.05 3.21 -2.15
C LYS A 30 6.37 2.52 -3.34
N ASP A 31 6.72 1.26 -3.57
CA ASP A 31 6.23 0.49 -4.72
C ASP A 31 4.83 -0.11 -4.49
N THR A 32 4.41 -0.24 -3.23
CA THR A 32 3.14 -0.92 -2.87
C THR A 32 2.09 0.02 -2.30
N VAL A 33 2.48 1.16 -1.76
CA VAL A 33 1.55 2.15 -1.21
C VAL A 33 1.51 3.39 -2.10
N GLU A 34 0.38 3.55 -2.79
CA GLU A 34 0.08 4.69 -3.61
C GLU A 34 -0.68 5.74 -2.78
N PRO A 35 -0.24 7.01 -2.77
CA PRO A 35 -0.88 8.05 -1.99
C PRO A 35 -2.33 8.28 -2.44
N TYR A 36 -3.24 8.34 -1.48
CA TYR A 36 -4.65 8.63 -1.73
C TYR A 36 -4.82 9.98 -2.42
N ASN A 37 -5.53 9.97 -3.55
CA ASN A 37 -5.86 11.16 -4.33
C ASN A 37 -7.30 11.61 -4.02
N THR A 38 -7.46 12.76 -3.39
CA THR A 38 -8.77 13.31 -3.00
C THR A 38 -9.67 13.69 -4.18
N PHE A 39 -9.09 13.92 -5.36
CA PHE A 39 -9.84 14.33 -6.55
C PHE A 39 -10.37 13.13 -7.34
N THR A 40 -9.62 12.02 -7.39
CA THR A 40 -10.01 10.82 -8.14
C THR A 40 -10.54 9.70 -7.27
N GLY A 41 -10.21 9.68 -5.97
CA GLY A 41 -10.52 8.57 -5.05
C GLY A 41 -9.58 7.36 -5.17
N ASP A 42 -8.55 7.48 -6.02
CA ASP A 42 -7.52 6.45 -6.22
C ASP A 42 -6.48 6.44 -5.10
N GLY A 43 -5.58 5.46 -5.16
CA GLY A 43 -4.58 5.20 -4.13
C GLY A 43 -5.09 4.23 -3.07
N ASN A 44 -4.20 3.94 -2.12
CA ASN A 44 -4.37 2.84 -1.16
C ASN A 44 -3.71 3.11 0.20
N GLY A 45 -3.40 4.37 0.50
CA GLY A 45 -2.78 4.74 1.76
C GLY A 45 -2.31 6.18 1.76
N PHE A 46 -1.50 6.51 2.75
CA PHE A 46 -0.95 7.85 2.92
C PHE A 46 0.57 7.78 2.99
N THR A 47 1.25 8.50 2.10
CA THR A 47 2.70 8.48 2.02
C THR A 47 3.32 9.82 2.41
N PHE A 48 4.61 9.80 2.73
CA PHE A 48 5.46 10.98 2.86
C PHE A 48 6.91 10.65 2.48
N ASP A 49 7.68 11.62 2.01
CA ASP A 49 8.95 11.36 1.29
C ASP A 49 10.20 11.32 2.19
N ARG A 50 10.36 12.28 3.09
CA ARG A 50 11.56 12.44 3.93
C ARG A 50 11.36 11.86 5.32
N TYR A 51 12.47 11.49 5.96
CA TYR A 51 12.45 11.02 7.36
C TYR A 51 12.30 12.21 8.32
N ASP A 52 11.13 12.83 8.29
CA ASP A 52 10.81 14.07 8.99
C ASP A 52 9.50 13.92 9.78
N ALA A 53 9.47 14.41 11.01
CA ALA A 53 8.32 14.27 11.90
C ALA A 53 7.13 15.16 11.49
N GLY A 54 7.38 16.32 10.90
CA GLY A 54 6.34 17.21 10.40
C GLY A 54 5.60 16.59 9.22
N LEU A 55 6.33 15.94 8.31
CA LEU A 55 5.72 15.23 7.18
C LEU A 55 4.93 13.99 7.59
N LEU A 56 5.40 13.27 8.61
CA LEU A 56 4.61 12.19 9.21
C LEU A 56 3.31 12.73 9.82
N LEU A 57 3.38 13.85 10.55
CA LEU A 57 2.20 14.48 11.14
C LEU A 57 1.21 14.96 10.06
N ASP A 58 1.71 15.52 8.96
CA ASP A 58 0.88 15.88 7.81
C ASP A 58 0.14 14.66 7.24
N ALA A 59 0.85 13.54 7.00
CA ALA A 59 0.24 12.32 6.50
C ALA A 59 -0.85 11.78 7.44
N ILE A 60 -0.61 11.82 8.75
CA ILE A 60 -1.62 11.47 9.77
C ILE A 60 -2.83 12.40 9.69
N ASN A 61 -2.62 13.70 9.53
CA ASN A 61 -3.71 14.67 9.43
C ASN A 61 -4.52 14.51 8.14
N ARG A 62 -3.88 14.20 7.01
CA ARG A 62 -4.60 13.84 5.76
C ARG A 62 -5.46 12.59 5.95
N ALA A 63 -4.92 11.55 6.58
CA ALA A 63 -5.67 10.33 6.89
C ALA A 63 -6.88 10.60 7.81
N LYS A 64 -6.65 11.32 8.92
CA LYS A 64 -7.72 11.73 9.84
C LYS A 64 -8.78 12.57 9.13
N THR A 65 -8.36 13.51 8.30
CA THR A 65 -9.30 14.37 7.57
C THR A 65 -10.22 13.52 6.71
N LEU A 66 -9.68 12.62 5.87
CA LEU A 66 -10.51 11.72 5.07
C LEU A 66 -11.46 10.89 5.94
N TYR A 67 -10.94 10.27 7.00
CA TYR A 67 -11.73 9.44 7.91
C TYR A 67 -12.94 10.19 8.50
N PHE A 68 -12.75 11.43 8.97
CA PHE A 68 -13.79 12.18 9.67
C PHE A 68 -14.69 13.00 8.74
N THR A 69 -14.20 13.44 7.58
CA THR A 69 -14.98 14.32 6.67
C THR A 69 -15.61 13.57 5.51
N ASN A 70 -15.06 12.42 5.11
CA ASN A 70 -15.60 11.60 4.03
C ASN A 70 -15.39 10.11 4.30
N ARG A 71 -16.22 9.60 5.22
CA ARG A 71 -16.22 8.19 5.63
C ARG A 71 -16.51 7.23 4.48
N TYR A 72 -17.36 7.64 3.54
CA TYR A 72 -17.72 6.84 2.37
C TYR A 72 -16.48 6.51 1.53
N HIS A 73 -15.68 7.52 1.15
CA HIS A 73 -14.43 7.27 0.41
C HIS A 73 -13.41 6.49 1.23
N TRP A 74 -13.32 6.70 2.55
CA TRP A 74 -12.43 5.89 3.39
C TRP A 74 -12.78 4.40 3.27
N ASP A 75 -14.07 4.06 3.38
CA ASP A 75 -14.55 2.69 3.30
C ASP A 75 -14.34 2.09 1.91
N GLU A 76 -14.50 2.87 0.83
CA GLU A 76 -14.17 2.41 -0.53
C GLU A 76 -12.69 2.04 -0.68
N VAL A 77 -11.77 2.84 -0.16
CA VAL A 77 -10.33 2.53 -0.22
C VAL A 77 -10.01 1.28 0.60
N VAL A 78 -10.60 1.14 1.79
CA VAL A 78 -10.44 -0.05 2.64
C VAL A 78 -10.91 -1.31 1.91
N GLN A 79 -12.09 -1.29 1.30
CA GLN A 79 -12.62 -2.45 0.57
C GLN A 79 -11.73 -2.81 -0.64
N ARG A 80 -11.24 -1.80 -1.37
CA ARG A 80 -10.32 -2.00 -2.49
C ARG A 80 -9.03 -2.67 -2.05
N ASP A 81 -8.48 -2.24 -0.92
CA ASP A 81 -7.25 -2.80 -0.35
C ASP A 81 -7.42 -4.24 0.13
N MET A 82 -8.53 -4.54 0.79
CA MET A 82 -8.88 -5.90 1.20
C MET A 82 -9.09 -6.83 0.00
N ALA A 83 -9.56 -6.31 -1.13
CA ALA A 83 -9.81 -7.06 -2.35
C ALA A 83 -8.55 -7.32 -3.21
N LYS A 84 -7.40 -6.72 -2.86
CA LYS A 84 -6.15 -6.97 -3.61
C LYS A 84 -5.69 -8.41 -3.45
N ASP A 85 -5.49 -9.08 -4.57
CA ASP A 85 -4.87 -10.40 -4.60
C ASP A 85 -3.35 -10.28 -4.50
N VAL A 86 -2.83 -10.52 -3.29
CA VAL A 86 -1.40 -10.63 -2.98
C VAL A 86 -1.03 -12.07 -2.59
N SER A 87 -1.81 -13.05 -3.08
CA SER A 87 -1.64 -14.45 -2.72
C SER A 87 -0.36 -15.06 -3.31
N TRP A 88 0.15 -16.08 -2.62
CA TRP A 88 1.25 -16.90 -3.12
C TRP A 88 0.92 -17.68 -4.39
N GLU A 89 -0.37 -17.90 -4.68
CA GLU A 89 -0.79 -18.65 -5.86
C GLU A 89 -0.45 -17.90 -7.16
N ASN A 90 -0.67 -16.58 -7.18
CA ASN A 90 -0.28 -15.74 -8.31
C ASN A 90 1.25 -15.74 -8.50
N SER A 91 2.01 -15.54 -7.42
CA SER A 91 3.48 -15.57 -7.46
C SER A 91 4.02 -16.93 -7.92
N ALA A 92 3.44 -18.04 -7.43
CA ALA A 92 3.85 -19.38 -7.82
C ALA A 92 3.59 -19.66 -9.31
N ARG A 93 2.48 -19.18 -9.86
CA ARG A 93 2.15 -19.31 -11.28
C ARG A 93 3.17 -18.55 -12.15
N GLN A 94 3.44 -17.29 -11.82
CA GLN A 94 4.43 -16.49 -12.55
C GLN A 94 5.82 -17.13 -12.50
N TYR A 95 6.21 -17.66 -11.34
CA TYR A 95 7.50 -18.34 -11.18
C TYR A 95 7.56 -19.62 -12.03
N LYS A 96 6.49 -20.43 -12.04
CA LYS A 96 6.40 -21.61 -12.91
C LYS A 96 6.54 -21.23 -14.39
N ASP A 97 5.80 -20.23 -14.84
CA ASP A 97 5.78 -19.82 -16.25
C ASP A 97 7.16 -19.31 -16.70
N LEU A 98 7.84 -18.54 -15.84
CA LEU A 98 9.22 -18.11 -16.06
C LEU A 98 10.20 -19.29 -16.23
N TYR A 99 10.08 -20.31 -15.39
CA TYR A 99 10.93 -21.50 -15.52
C TYR A 99 10.65 -22.27 -16.81
N LEU A 100 9.39 -22.38 -17.23
CA LEU A 100 9.03 -23.03 -18.50
C LEU A 100 9.60 -22.27 -19.71
N GLU A 101 9.57 -20.95 -19.69
CA GLU A 101 10.17 -20.11 -20.74
C GLU A 101 11.69 -20.31 -20.83
N LEU A 102 12.39 -20.30 -19.70
CA LEU A 102 13.85 -20.38 -19.66
C LEU A 102 14.40 -21.77 -19.96
N THR A 103 13.61 -22.82 -19.70
CA THR A 103 14.11 -24.21 -19.77
C THR A 103 13.71 -24.97 -21.02
N GLN A 104 13.00 -24.33 -21.98
CA GLN A 104 12.56 -24.89 -23.27
C GLN A 104 12.60 -26.43 -23.33
N TRP A 105 11.57 -27.06 -22.75
CA TRP A 105 11.25 -28.45 -23.02
C TRP A 105 10.52 -28.59 -24.35
#